data_AF-A0A2J7R7A4-F1
#
_entry.id   AF-A0A2J7R7A4-F1
#
_cell.length_a   1.000
_cell.length_b   1.000
_cell.length_c   1.000
_cell.angle_alpha   90.00
_cell.angle_beta   90.00
_cell.angle_gamma   90.00
#
_symmetry.space_group_name_H-M   'P 1'
#
loop_
_entity.id
_entity.type
_entity.pdbx_description
1 polymer ?
#
loop_
_entity_poly.entity_id
_entity_poly.type
_entity_poly.pdbx_seq_one_letter_code
_entity_poly.pdbx_strand_id
1 'polypeptide(L)'
;MTEMIAKDHGHHGLPEGCDRGKMADPKYADLPGIAYDQPDIYETPDTPESNKNTGFYEEESDSIERLHISASEAFTKFKGKTLEGKGIDFSDRLSKRLRTGYDARSVDWELVESGEKETPLQKYQRLQCEMKELLEEVTQLKETVKDEKNLESISSVLLSSRVEEAKKQLAELRLEETLGSELVTNLADPQGSQLRKLFAQLESFKLSGTPSHKSGKIKPEHGVAGQSSAVTYELTYRPEQAHLIQVSHVADLEHRLHKLETVLGATSEKMARLSLDTQHKSLIEVAQQLNARANLLDSAQLDHIEGRLTALSQKMDSINEKTSSTPEDAERNQKVNELYELVKKTETLSQVLPQTLERLLALESLHRQAVDFNKSLTQLEVLQQQIVSSLQNNDTMMKDVQTNFKLNLDAIVKNISSLETRISALNKK
;
A
#
# COMPACT_ATOMS: atom_id res chain seq x y z
N MET A 1 20.70 -72.95 -28.44
CA MET A 1 20.84 -74.09 -27.50
C MET A 1 21.05 -73.52 -26.11
N THR A 2 20.63 -74.26 -25.08
CA THR A 2 20.41 -73.91 -23.65
C THR A 2 19.16 -73.06 -23.41
N GLU A 3 17.95 -73.67 -23.29
CA GLU A 3 17.33 -74.34 -22.10
C GLU A 3 17.03 -73.34 -20.97
N MET A 4 15.80 -72.83 -20.86
CA MET A 4 14.66 -73.39 -20.09
C MET A 4 15.01 -73.82 -18.65
N ILE A 5 14.73 -72.92 -17.70
CA ILE A 5 14.32 -73.29 -16.33
C ILE A 5 13.05 -72.52 -16.01
N ALA A 6 11.94 -73.24 -15.99
CA ALA A 6 10.65 -72.81 -15.51
C ALA A 6 10.70 -72.60 -14.00
N LYS A 7 10.13 -71.49 -13.51
CA LYS A 7 9.73 -71.33 -12.11
C LYS A 7 8.25 -71.03 -12.07
N ASP A 8 7.48 -72.11 -11.98
CA ASP A 8 6.12 -72.15 -11.46
C ASP A 8 6.00 -71.21 -10.24
N HIS A 9 5.18 -70.18 -10.36
CA HIS A 9 4.62 -69.50 -9.18
C HIS A 9 3.12 -69.75 -9.23
N GLY A 10 2.73 -70.65 -8.34
CA GLY A 10 1.38 -71.16 -8.19
C GLY A 10 0.34 -70.06 -8.12
N HIS A 11 -0.69 -70.25 -8.93
CA HIS A 11 -1.98 -69.60 -8.84
C HIS A 11 -2.63 -70.04 -7.51
N HIS A 12 -2.34 -69.31 -6.42
CA HIS A 12 -3.17 -69.37 -5.23
C HIS A 12 -4.30 -68.35 -5.39
N GLY A 13 -5.50 -68.88 -5.64
CA GLY A 13 -6.73 -68.12 -5.60
C GLY A 13 -6.82 -67.34 -4.30
N LEU A 14 -6.88 -66.02 -4.43
CA LEU A 14 -7.28 -65.15 -3.34
C LEU A 14 -8.78 -65.38 -3.09
N PRO A 15 -9.19 -65.51 -1.82
CA PRO A 15 -10.57 -65.82 -1.48
C PRO A 15 -11.49 -64.67 -1.90
N GLU A 16 -12.58 -65.05 -2.57
CA GLU A 16 -13.79 -64.23 -2.68
C GLU A 16 -14.21 -63.78 -1.27
N GLY A 17 -14.32 -62.46 -1.07
CA GLY A 17 -14.85 -61.93 0.18
C GLY A 17 -14.15 -60.69 0.70
N CYS A 18 -14.28 -59.58 -0.03
CA CYS A 18 -14.41 -58.24 0.55
C CYS A 18 -14.89 -57.32 -0.56
N ASP A 19 -16.21 -57.24 -0.68
CA ASP A 19 -16.91 -56.23 -1.45
C ASP A 19 -16.60 -54.86 -0.82
N ARG A 20 -15.43 -54.30 -1.15
CA ARG A 20 -15.12 -52.89 -0.88
C ARG A 20 -15.98 -52.10 -1.88
N GLY A 21 -17.25 -51.98 -1.56
CA GLY A 21 -18.17 -51.11 -2.29
C GLY A 21 -17.60 -49.71 -2.29
N LYS A 22 -16.98 -49.32 -3.41
CA LYS A 22 -16.83 -47.91 -3.75
C LYS A 22 -18.26 -47.38 -3.77
N MET A 23 -18.64 -46.58 -2.78
CA MET A 23 -19.94 -45.90 -2.82
C MET A 23 -19.94 -45.08 -4.10
N ALA A 24 -20.70 -45.54 -5.09
CA ALA A 24 -20.96 -44.80 -6.31
C ALA A 24 -21.57 -43.45 -5.92
N ASP A 25 -21.10 -42.39 -6.55
CA ASP A 25 -21.68 -41.06 -6.36
C ASP A 25 -23.19 -41.14 -6.62
N PRO A 26 -24.05 -40.67 -5.69
CA PRO A 26 -25.50 -40.84 -5.80
C PRO A 26 -26.09 -40.13 -7.03
N LYS A 27 -25.34 -39.19 -7.61
CA LYS A 27 -25.70 -38.49 -8.83
C LYS A 27 -25.63 -39.38 -10.09
N TYR A 28 -24.82 -40.45 -10.08
CA TYR A 28 -24.55 -41.28 -11.25
C TYR A 28 -25.01 -42.75 -11.09
N ALA A 29 -25.44 -43.15 -9.91
CA ALA A 29 -25.83 -44.54 -9.58
C ALA A 29 -26.94 -45.12 -10.48
N ASP A 30 -27.90 -44.29 -10.90
CA ASP A 30 -29.06 -44.71 -11.70
C ASP A 30 -28.80 -44.70 -13.22
N LEU A 31 -27.62 -44.26 -13.65
CA LEU A 31 -27.30 -44.16 -15.07
C LEU A 31 -26.73 -45.49 -15.59
N PRO A 32 -27.32 -46.09 -16.64
CA PRO A 32 -26.77 -47.29 -17.26
C PRO A 32 -25.47 -46.94 -18.02
N GLY A 33 -24.46 -47.82 -17.92
CA GLY A 33 -23.20 -47.69 -18.67
C GLY A 33 -22.09 -46.89 -17.98
N ILE A 34 -22.22 -46.60 -16.68
CA ILE A 34 -21.12 -46.02 -15.88
C ILE A 34 -20.16 -47.13 -15.43
N ALA A 35 -18.86 -46.91 -15.64
CA ALA A 35 -17.81 -47.83 -15.20
C ALA A 35 -17.41 -47.53 -13.75
N TYR A 36 -17.72 -48.44 -12.83
CA TYR A 36 -17.42 -48.28 -11.39
C TYR A 36 -16.05 -48.86 -10.98
N ASP A 37 -15.56 -49.85 -11.72
CA ASP A 37 -14.35 -50.61 -11.40
C ASP A 37 -13.11 -50.16 -12.20
N GLN A 38 -13.22 -49.03 -12.90
CA GLN A 38 -12.09 -48.43 -13.61
C GLN A 38 -11.42 -47.36 -12.74
N PRO A 39 -10.10 -47.16 -12.85
CA PRO A 39 -9.45 -45.99 -12.28
C PRO A 39 -9.94 -44.72 -12.98
N ASP A 40 -10.17 -43.67 -12.21
CA ASP A 40 -10.68 -42.39 -12.72
C ASP A 40 -9.68 -41.71 -13.68
N ILE A 41 -8.38 -41.96 -13.49
CA ILE A 41 -7.28 -41.34 -14.24
C ILE A 41 -6.27 -42.42 -14.66
N TYR A 42 -5.92 -42.44 -15.94
CA TYR A 42 -4.81 -43.24 -16.48
C TYR A 42 -3.65 -42.30 -16.83
N GLU A 43 -2.65 -42.24 -15.95
CA GLU A 43 -1.48 -41.38 -16.12
C GLU A 43 -0.17 -42.18 -16.23
N THR A 44 0.81 -41.60 -16.91
CA THR A 44 2.18 -42.12 -16.90
C THR A 44 2.82 -41.88 -15.54
N PRO A 45 3.68 -42.78 -15.04
CA PRO A 45 4.34 -42.58 -13.75
C PRO A 45 5.14 -41.28 -13.76
N ASP A 46 4.98 -40.47 -12.71
CA ASP A 46 5.70 -39.20 -12.56
C ASP A 46 7.21 -39.44 -12.56
N THR A 47 7.88 -38.86 -13.56
CA THR A 47 9.33 -38.91 -13.66
C THR A 47 9.95 -37.73 -12.90
N PRO A 48 11.02 -37.95 -12.11
CA PRO A 48 11.63 -36.89 -11.31
C PRO A 48 12.41 -35.84 -12.12
N GLU A 49 12.46 -35.98 -13.45
CA GLU A 49 13.30 -35.15 -14.32
C GLU A 49 12.82 -33.69 -14.45
N SER A 50 11.53 -33.45 -14.25
CA SER A 50 10.92 -32.11 -14.31
C SER A 50 11.32 -31.18 -13.15
N ASN A 51 11.86 -31.72 -12.05
CA ASN A 51 12.24 -30.96 -10.85
C ASN A 51 13.71 -30.48 -10.84
N LYS A 52 14.46 -30.71 -11.92
CA LYS A 52 15.82 -30.18 -12.03
C LYS A 52 15.74 -28.72 -12.46
N ASN A 53 15.84 -27.80 -11.50
CA ASN A 53 16.06 -26.39 -11.80
C ASN A 53 17.47 -26.22 -12.40
N THR A 54 17.61 -26.52 -13.70
CA THR A 54 18.78 -26.15 -14.50
C THR A 54 18.73 -24.65 -14.71
N GLY A 55 19.14 -23.91 -13.67
CA GLY A 55 19.36 -22.48 -13.80
C GLY A 55 20.26 -22.25 -15.01
N PHE A 56 19.74 -21.55 -16.02
CA PHE A 56 20.52 -21.07 -17.13
C PHE A 56 21.51 -20.05 -16.56
N TYR A 57 22.72 -20.48 -16.26
CA TYR A 57 23.83 -19.57 -15.99
C TYR A 57 24.33 -19.09 -17.35
N GLU A 58 24.17 -17.80 -17.64
CA GLU A 58 24.93 -17.18 -18.73
C GLU A 58 26.43 -17.29 -18.36
N GLU A 59 27.18 -18.02 -19.18
CA GLU A 59 28.63 -18.14 -19.07
C GLU A 59 29.27 -16.76 -18.94
N GLU A 60 30.06 -16.57 -17.88
CA GLU A 60 30.82 -15.36 -17.67
C GLU A 60 31.81 -15.19 -18.83
N SER A 61 31.58 -14.19 -19.66
CA SER A 61 32.45 -13.87 -20.80
C SER A 61 33.58 -12.94 -20.33
N ASP A 62 34.84 -13.34 -20.54
CA ASP A 62 36.03 -12.53 -20.20
C ASP A 62 36.07 -11.15 -20.90
N SER A 63 35.26 -10.96 -21.94
CA SER A 63 35.15 -9.70 -22.69
C SER A 63 34.10 -8.72 -22.15
N ILE A 64 33.31 -9.12 -21.13
CA ILE A 64 32.21 -8.30 -20.58
C ILE A 64 32.48 -8.02 -19.11
N GLU A 65 32.80 -6.76 -18.79
CA GLU A 65 32.87 -6.30 -17.41
C GLU A 65 31.46 -6.12 -16.83
N ARG A 66 31.04 -7.03 -15.94
CA ARG A 66 29.78 -6.92 -15.20
C ARG A 66 29.97 -6.00 -13.99
N LEU A 67 29.55 -4.75 -14.11
CA LEU A 67 29.58 -3.78 -13.00
C LEU A 67 28.34 -3.94 -12.12
N HIS A 68 28.54 -4.22 -10.84
CA HIS A 68 27.46 -4.22 -9.86
C HIS A 68 27.07 -2.77 -9.51
N ILE A 69 25.90 -2.35 -9.95
CA ILE A 69 25.38 -1.00 -9.68
C ILE A 69 24.46 -1.07 -8.46
N SER A 70 24.90 -0.51 -7.34
CA SER A 70 24.04 -0.29 -6.18
C SER A 70 23.31 1.04 -6.32
N ALA A 71 21.98 1.01 -6.37
CA ALA A 71 21.15 2.22 -6.46
C ALA A 71 21.35 3.16 -5.26
N SER A 72 21.62 2.60 -4.06
CA SER A 72 21.87 3.40 -2.86
C SER A 72 23.21 4.13 -2.91
N GLU A 73 24.29 3.48 -3.37
CA GLU A 73 25.58 4.14 -3.57
C GLU A 73 25.56 5.15 -4.71
N ALA A 74 24.82 4.86 -5.79
CA ALA A 74 24.61 5.83 -6.85
C ALA A 74 23.88 7.07 -6.30
N PHE A 75 22.82 6.88 -5.52
CA PHE A 75 22.07 7.98 -4.91
C PHE A 75 22.96 8.84 -4.01
N THR A 76 23.79 8.26 -3.15
CA THR A 76 24.70 9.04 -2.28
C THR A 76 25.73 9.83 -3.07
N LYS A 77 26.21 9.30 -4.21
CA LYS A 77 27.15 10.02 -5.10
C LYS A 77 26.54 11.24 -5.79
N PHE A 78 25.22 11.26 -5.99
CA PHE A 78 24.51 12.38 -6.63
C PHE A 78 23.69 13.24 -5.65
N LYS A 79 23.56 12.82 -4.39
CA LYS A 79 22.91 13.60 -3.34
C LYS A 79 23.62 14.94 -3.15
N GLY A 80 22.88 16.04 -3.23
CA GLY A 80 23.40 17.40 -3.10
C GLY A 80 23.95 18.01 -4.40
N LYS A 81 24.04 17.25 -5.49
CA LYS A 81 24.36 17.80 -6.81
C LYS A 81 23.08 18.24 -7.49
N THR A 82 22.93 19.54 -7.72
CA THR A 82 21.81 20.13 -8.46
C THR A 82 22.28 20.58 -9.85
N LEU A 83 21.36 20.63 -10.80
CA LEU A 83 21.61 21.11 -12.15
C LEU A 83 20.81 22.39 -12.37
N GLU A 84 21.48 23.44 -12.82
CA GLU A 84 20.81 24.70 -13.13
C GLU A 84 20.19 24.66 -14.53
N GLY A 85 18.90 24.98 -14.60
CA GLY A 85 18.10 24.94 -15.82
C GLY A 85 18.08 26.24 -16.64
N LYS A 86 18.91 27.22 -16.31
CA LYS A 86 18.76 28.58 -16.83
C LYS A 86 19.40 28.74 -18.21
N GLY A 87 18.58 28.95 -19.23
CA GLY A 87 19.04 29.22 -20.60
C GLY A 87 19.30 27.98 -21.45
N ILE A 88 18.73 26.83 -21.08
CA ILE A 88 18.82 25.59 -21.86
C ILE A 88 18.06 25.77 -23.18
N ASP A 89 18.76 25.58 -24.30
CA ASP A 89 18.16 25.58 -25.63
C ASP A 89 18.84 24.50 -26.51
N PHE A 90 18.13 23.37 -26.69
CA PHE A 90 18.51 22.25 -27.56
C PHE A 90 18.07 22.44 -29.02
N SER A 91 17.47 23.57 -29.39
CA SER A 91 17.23 23.82 -30.80
C SER A 91 18.57 24.03 -31.50
N ASP A 92 18.87 23.26 -32.55
CA ASP A 92 20.12 23.37 -33.34
C ASP A 92 20.24 24.69 -34.15
N ARG A 93 19.63 25.78 -33.67
CA ARG A 93 19.68 27.10 -34.29
C ARG A 93 21.05 27.74 -34.05
N LEU A 94 21.78 27.99 -35.12
CA LEU A 94 23.08 28.66 -35.10
C LEU A 94 22.96 30.06 -34.45
N SER A 95 23.67 30.28 -33.33
CA SER A 95 23.65 31.51 -32.53
C SER A 95 25.09 31.96 -32.23
N LYS A 96 25.28 33.26 -31.97
CA LYS A 96 26.57 33.85 -31.61
C LYS A 96 27.01 33.53 -30.18
N ARG A 97 26.10 33.14 -29.28
CA ARG A 97 26.43 32.69 -27.91
C ARG A 97 26.60 31.18 -27.91
N LEU A 98 27.64 30.69 -27.22
CA LEU A 98 27.81 29.27 -26.91
C LEU A 98 26.58 28.78 -26.15
N ARG A 99 25.90 27.78 -26.70
CA ARG A 99 24.77 27.12 -26.05
C ARG A 99 25.36 26.17 -25.01
N THR A 100 25.18 26.49 -23.74
CA THR A 100 25.53 25.59 -22.64
C THR A 100 24.30 24.75 -22.33
N GLY A 101 24.47 23.45 -22.14
CA GLY A 101 23.42 22.57 -21.62
C GLY A 101 23.18 22.83 -20.14
N TYR A 102 22.74 21.81 -19.40
CA TYR A 102 22.70 21.87 -17.94
C TYR A 102 24.07 22.24 -17.39
N ASP A 103 24.11 23.25 -16.53
CA ASP A 103 25.34 23.67 -15.85
C ASP A 103 25.30 23.18 -14.39
N ALA A 104 26.41 22.61 -13.93
CA ALA A 104 26.58 22.07 -12.57
C ALA A 104 27.39 23.02 -11.66
N ARG A 105 27.55 24.29 -12.08
CA ARG A 105 28.39 25.31 -11.42
C ARG A 105 27.84 25.88 -10.11
N SER A 106 26.75 25.33 -9.56
CA SER A 106 26.28 25.71 -8.23
C SER A 106 27.21 25.08 -7.18
N VAL A 107 28.30 25.80 -6.90
CA VAL A 107 29.36 25.43 -5.97
C VAL A 107 28.93 25.88 -4.56
N ASP A 108 28.68 24.89 -3.70
CA ASP A 108 28.98 24.83 -2.26
C ASP A 108 28.37 25.82 -1.27
N TRP A 109 27.42 26.68 -1.64
CA TRP A 109 26.76 27.57 -0.68
C TRP A 109 25.24 27.35 -0.64
N GLU A 110 24.73 26.95 0.53
CA GLU A 110 23.30 26.94 0.87
C GLU A 110 22.78 28.39 0.95
N LEU A 111 22.65 29.05 -0.19
CA LEU A 111 21.88 30.29 -0.31
C LEU A 111 20.43 29.90 -0.63
N VAL A 112 19.49 30.45 0.15
CA VAL A 112 18.05 30.24 -0.05
C VAL A 112 17.68 30.65 -1.47
N GLU A 113 16.86 29.80 -2.10
CA GLU A 113 16.33 29.98 -3.44
C GLU A 113 15.75 31.39 -3.63
N SER A 114 16.07 32.03 -4.75
CA SER A 114 15.56 33.35 -5.11
C SER A 114 14.04 33.31 -5.31
N GLY A 115 13.26 33.49 -4.23
CA GLY A 115 11.79 33.51 -4.29
C GLY A 115 11.04 33.57 -2.95
N GLU A 116 11.66 33.16 -1.83
CA GLU A 116 11.01 33.17 -0.51
C GLU A 116 11.31 34.45 0.30
N LYS A 117 10.34 34.92 1.11
CA LYS A 117 10.52 36.13 1.93
C LYS A 117 11.38 35.83 3.15
N GLU A 118 12.56 36.43 3.21
CA GLU A 118 13.49 36.33 4.34
C GLU A 118 12.83 36.73 5.67
N THR A 119 13.06 35.94 6.73
CA THR A 119 12.68 36.35 8.09
C THR A 119 13.53 37.55 8.53
N PRO A 120 13.04 38.44 9.42
CA PRO A 120 13.82 39.60 9.87
C PRO A 120 15.17 39.25 10.50
N LEU A 121 15.27 38.09 11.16
CA LEU A 121 16.52 37.58 11.75
C LEU A 121 17.51 37.10 10.67
N GLN A 122 17.02 36.38 9.66
CA GLN A 122 17.83 35.91 8.54
C GLN A 122 18.33 37.08 7.69
N LYS A 123 17.48 38.09 7.47
CA LYS A 123 17.84 39.33 6.78
C LYS A 123 18.92 40.12 7.55
N TYR A 124 18.83 40.15 8.88
CA TYR A 124 19.84 40.76 9.73
C TYR A 124 21.20 40.05 9.61
N GLN A 125 21.21 38.71 9.62
CA GLN A 125 22.43 37.92 9.45
C GLN A 125 23.05 38.11 8.06
N ARG A 126 22.25 38.15 6.98
CA ARG A 126 22.73 38.46 5.63
C ARG A 126 23.35 39.85 5.55
N LEU A 127 22.66 40.88 6.04
CA LEU A 127 23.17 42.25 6.06
C LEU A 127 24.47 42.37 6.88
N GLN A 128 24.62 41.59 7.95
CA GLN A 128 25.86 41.55 8.73
C GLN A 128 27.03 40.95 7.93
N CYS A 129 26.76 39.96 7.08
CA CYS A 129 27.76 39.38 6.18
C CYS A 129 28.09 40.32 5.01
N GLU A 130 27.08 40.89 4.34
CA GLU A 130 27.28 41.86 3.26
C GLU A 130 28.06 43.10 3.72
N MET A 131 27.82 43.59 4.94
CA MET A 131 28.58 44.71 5.50
C MET A 131 30.03 44.34 5.84
N LYS A 132 30.32 43.06 6.16
CA LYS A 132 31.70 42.57 6.35
C LYS A 132 32.43 42.48 5.01
N GLU A 133 31.78 41.92 4.00
CA GLU A 133 32.32 41.82 2.64
C GLU A 133 32.60 43.22 2.06
N LEU A 134 31.66 44.16 2.18
CA LEU A 134 31.85 45.54 1.76
C LEU A 134 33.02 46.23 2.48
N LEU A 135 33.23 45.93 3.78
CA LEU A 135 34.37 46.44 4.53
C LEU A 135 35.68 45.86 3.99
N GLU A 136 35.72 44.56 3.70
CA GLU A 136 36.88 43.88 3.10
C GLU A 136 37.21 44.46 1.72
N GLU A 137 36.22 44.67 0.85
CA GLU A 137 36.40 45.30 -0.46
C GLU A 137 36.93 46.74 -0.35
N VAL A 138 36.38 47.55 0.57
CA VAL A 138 36.85 48.92 0.79
C VAL A 138 38.27 48.94 1.37
N THR A 139 38.65 47.96 2.19
CA THR A 139 40.03 47.83 2.68
C THR A 139 41.00 47.41 1.57
N GLN A 140 40.58 46.53 0.65
CA GLN A 140 41.38 46.16 -0.52
C GLN A 140 41.55 47.36 -1.47
N LEU A 141 40.49 48.13 -1.71
CA LEU A 141 40.54 49.37 -2.49
C LEU A 141 41.45 50.44 -1.84
N LYS A 142 41.52 50.47 -0.51
CA LYS A 142 42.46 51.35 0.21
C LYS A 142 43.92 50.92 0.01
N GLU A 143 44.19 49.62 -0.14
CA GLU A 143 45.54 49.12 -0.42
C GLU A 143 45.95 49.40 -1.87
N THR A 144 45.05 49.22 -2.84
CA THR A 144 45.34 49.53 -4.26
C THR A 144 45.53 51.02 -4.52
N VAL A 145 44.77 51.91 -3.84
CA VAL A 145 44.89 53.38 -3.99
C VAL A 145 46.13 53.95 -3.30
N LYS A 146 46.77 53.23 -2.37
CA LYS A 146 48.06 53.68 -1.78
C LYS A 146 49.19 53.75 -2.80
N ASP A 147 49.09 53.01 -3.90
CA ASP A 147 50.08 52.98 -4.98
C ASP A 147 49.93 54.19 -5.95
N GLU A 148 48.77 54.87 -5.97
CA GLU A 148 48.49 56.03 -6.81
C GLU A 148 48.27 57.31 -5.97
N LYS A 149 49.30 58.15 -5.86
CA LYS A 149 49.25 59.38 -5.03
C LYS A 149 48.38 60.49 -5.64
N ASN A 150 47.15 60.65 -5.13
CA ASN A 150 46.62 61.85 -4.44
C ASN A 150 45.10 62.07 -4.62
N LEU A 151 44.48 62.65 -3.57
CA LEU A 151 43.07 63.10 -3.39
C LEU A 151 41.98 62.04 -3.09
N GLU A 152 41.98 60.85 -3.69
CA GLU A 152 40.93 59.83 -3.40
C GLU A 152 41.18 59.01 -2.12
N SER A 153 42.41 59.02 -1.60
CA SER A 153 42.77 58.27 -0.38
C SER A 153 42.06 58.77 0.88
N ILE A 154 41.69 60.06 0.94
CA ILE A 154 40.89 60.61 2.04
C ILE A 154 39.45 60.13 1.92
N SER A 155 38.92 60.02 0.69
CA SER A 155 37.56 59.52 0.44
C SER A 155 37.41 58.05 0.80
N SER A 156 38.34 57.18 0.40
CA SER A 156 38.31 55.74 0.74
C SER A 156 38.47 55.48 2.24
N VAL A 157 39.31 56.26 2.93
CA VAL A 157 39.47 56.16 4.39
C VAL A 157 38.24 56.66 5.15
N LEU A 158 37.58 57.72 4.67
CA LEU A 158 36.32 58.19 5.26
C LEU A 158 35.19 57.20 5.01
N LEU A 159 35.14 56.56 3.83
CA LEU A 159 34.17 55.51 3.52
C LEU A 159 34.39 54.25 4.37
N SER A 160 35.64 53.82 4.58
CA SER A 160 35.94 52.69 5.47
C SER A 160 35.49 52.97 6.91
N SER A 161 35.73 54.20 7.42
CA SER A 161 35.26 54.62 8.74
C SER A 161 33.74 54.61 8.85
N ARG A 162 33.03 55.09 7.81
CA ARG A 162 31.56 55.08 7.77
C ARG A 162 30.97 53.68 7.72
N VAL A 163 31.59 52.76 6.95
CA VAL A 163 31.17 51.35 6.88
C VAL A 163 31.43 50.64 8.21
N GLU A 164 32.55 50.93 8.88
CA GLU A 164 32.82 50.44 10.24
C GLU A 164 31.81 50.96 11.27
N GLU A 165 31.43 52.24 11.20
CA GLU A 165 30.40 52.82 12.05
C GLU A 165 29.02 52.19 11.79
N ALA A 166 28.64 52.01 10.52
CA ALA A 166 27.39 51.34 10.15
C ALA A 166 27.35 49.87 10.62
N LYS A 167 28.48 49.16 10.52
CA LYS A 167 28.63 47.79 11.06
C LYS A 167 28.47 47.75 12.58
N LYS A 168 29.03 48.74 13.30
CA LYS A 168 28.86 48.86 14.75
C LYS A 168 27.40 49.14 15.11
N GLN A 169 26.75 50.06 14.41
CA GLN A 169 25.32 50.37 14.60
C GLN A 169 24.46 49.14 14.32
N LEU A 170 24.73 48.39 13.25
CA LEU A 170 24.01 47.15 12.95
C LEU A 170 24.23 46.10 14.06
N ALA A 171 25.45 45.94 14.55
CA ALA A 171 25.75 45.02 15.65
C ALA A 171 25.13 45.45 16.99
N GLU A 172 24.93 46.75 17.21
CA GLU A 172 24.31 47.33 18.40
C GLU A 172 22.78 47.21 18.39
N LEU A 173 22.16 47.13 17.20
CA LEU A 173 20.72 46.92 17.07
C LEU A 173 20.21 45.60 17.67
N ARG A 174 21.11 44.65 17.99
CA ARG A 174 20.88 43.38 18.72
C ARG A 174 19.41 42.99 18.78
N LEU A 175 18.85 42.66 17.61
CA LEU A 175 17.42 42.43 17.45
C LEU A 175 16.90 41.35 18.39
N GLU A 176 17.77 40.40 18.78
CA GLU A 176 17.47 39.34 19.73
C GLU A 176 17.27 39.85 21.18
N GLU A 177 17.99 40.90 21.56
CA GLU A 177 18.01 41.46 22.92
C GLU A 177 16.93 42.55 23.09
N THR A 178 16.64 43.34 22.03
CA THR A 178 15.62 44.40 22.06
C THR A 178 14.19 43.92 21.85
N LEU A 179 13.99 42.81 21.15
CA LEU A 179 12.64 42.28 20.89
C LEU A 179 12.13 41.40 22.05
N GLY A 180 13.03 40.91 22.92
CA GLY A 180 12.68 40.10 24.08
C GLY A 180 12.26 38.67 23.74
N SER A 181 12.65 37.71 24.59
CA SER A 181 12.31 36.29 24.45
C SER A 181 10.81 36.05 24.26
N GLU A 182 9.94 36.89 24.84
CA GLU A 182 8.49 36.73 24.72
C GLU A 182 7.97 37.01 23.31
N LEU A 183 8.41 38.10 22.64
CA LEU A 183 7.99 38.34 21.24
C LEU A 183 8.68 37.37 20.29
N VAL A 184 9.90 36.93 20.57
CA VAL A 184 10.56 35.87 19.78
C VAL A 184 9.76 34.58 19.88
N THR A 185 9.28 34.19 21.07
CA THR A 185 8.40 33.01 21.21
C THR A 185 7.01 33.21 20.60
N ASN A 186 6.45 34.43 20.64
CA ASN A 186 5.16 34.76 20.01
C ASN A 186 5.25 34.88 18.48
N LEU A 187 6.40 35.28 17.94
CA LEU A 187 6.69 35.33 16.51
C LEU A 187 7.11 33.96 15.96
N ALA A 188 7.77 33.14 16.80
CA ALA A 188 8.12 31.75 16.48
C ALA A 188 6.89 30.82 16.52
N ASP A 189 5.94 31.05 17.43
CA ASP A 189 4.69 30.31 17.50
C ASP A 189 3.46 31.23 17.75
N PRO A 190 2.98 31.91 16.69
CA PRO A 190 1.78 32.73 16.78
C PRO A 190 0.52 31.92 17.14
N GLN A 191 0.49 30.62 16.84
CA GLN A 191 -0.66 29.76 17.11
C GLN A 191 -0.76 29.38 18.60
N GLY A 192 0.36 29.08 19.25
CA GLY A 192 0.41 28.77 20.68
C GLY A 192 -0.04 29.94 21.58
N SER A 193 0.26 31.18 21.19
CA SER A 193 -0.16 32.39 21.93
C SER A 193 -1.66 32.66 21.85
N GLN A 194 -2.28 32.37 20.69
CA GLN A 194 -3.72 32.49 20.47
C GLN A 194 -4.50 31.45 21.29
N LEU A 195 -3.97 30.23 21.40
CA LEU A 195 -4.56 29.14 22.18
C LEU A 195 -4.67 29.50 23.67
N ARG A 196 -3.61 30.07 24.27
CA ARG A 196 -3.61 30.49 25.68
C ARG A 196 -4.61 31.61 25.97
N LYS A 197 -4.72 32.58 25.05
CA LYS A 197 -5.72 33.68 25.17
C LYS A 197 -7.15 33.13 25.11
N LEU A 198 -7.40 32.16 24.23
CA LEU A 198 -8.71 31.51 24.11
C LEU A 198 -9.06 30.70 25.36
N PHE A 199 -8.10 29.97 25.95
CA PHE A 199 -8.31 29.30 27.25
C PHE A 199 -8.65 30.27 28.38
N ALA A 200 -7.93 31.40 28.51
CA ALA A 200 -8.23 32.41 29.51
C ALA A 200 -9.63 33.05 29.32
N GLN A 201 -10.04 33.27 28.07
CA GLN A 201 -11.39 33.75 27.75
C GLN A 201 -12.46 32.72 28.12
N LEU A 202 -12.26 31.43 27.82
CA LEU A 202 -13.17 30.35 28.22
C LEU A 202 -13.26 30.19 29.74
N GLU A 203 -12.15 30.34 30.47
CA GLU A 203 -12.13 30.31 31.94
C GLU A 203 -12.88 31.49 32.54
N SER A 204 -12.66 32.71 32.02
CA SER A 204 -13.43 33.89 32.44
C SER A 204 -14.93 33.73 32.20
N PHE A 205 -15.30 33.04 31.11
CA PHE A 205 -16.67 32.74 30.76
C PHE A 205 -17.32 31.74 31.73
N LYS A 206 -16.61 30.67 32.08
CA LYS A 206 -17.04 29.67 33.08
C LYS A 206 -17.29 30.31 34.46
N LEU A 207 -16.47 31.29 34.84
CA LEU A 207 -16.64 32.02 36.11
C LEU A 207 -17.84 32.99 36.09
N SER A 208 -18.23 33.48 34.90
CA SER A 208 -19.36 34.41 34.73
C SER A 208 -20.75 33.76 34.58
N GLY A 209 -20.81 32.44 34.32
CA GLY A 209 -22.06 31.73 34.04
C GLY A 209 -22.61 30.96 35.25
N THR A 210 -23.55 31.54 36.01
CA THR A 210 -24.41 30.79 36.94
C THR A 210 -25.52 30.03 36.19
N PRO A 211 -25.94 28.82 36.64
CA PRO A 211 -26.85 27.97 35.88
C PRO A 211 -28.30 28.40 36.06
N SER A 212 -28.94 28.96 35.03
CA SER A 212 -30.39 29.13 35.01
C SER A 212 -31.04 27.95 34.30
N HIS A 213 -31.37 26.91 35.07
CA HIS A 213 -32.32 25.88 34.68
C HIS A 213 -33.71 26.49 34.53
N LYS A 214 -34.25 26.64 33.30
CA LYS A 214 -35.68 26.43 32.97
C LYS A 214 -35.82 26.06 31.48
N SER A 215 -36.11 24.80 31.23
CA SER A 215 -36.48 24.25 29.92
C SER A 215 -37.86 24.75 29.49
N GLY A 216 -37.90 25.75 28.63
CA GLY A 216 -39.08 26.19 27.89
C GLY A 216 -38.84 26.02 26.39
N LYS A 217 -39.65 25.19 25.74
CA LYS A 217 -39.62 24.90 24.30
C LYS A 217 -39.72 26.19 23.46
N ILE A 218 -38.82 26.40 22.51
CA ILE A 218 -38.99 27.40 21.44
C ILE A 218 -38.53 26.79 20.10
N LYS A 219 -39.41 26.89 19.10
CA LYS A 219 -39.19 26.53 17.69
C LYS A 219 -38.24 27.55 17.02
N PRO A 220 -37.42 27.16 16.03
CA PRO A 220 -36.48 28.07 15.40
C PRO A 220 -37.15 28.85 14.26
N GLU A 221 -37.07 30.18 14.30
CA GLU A 221 -37.21 31.02 13.11
C GLU A 221 -35.98 31.92 13.02
N HIS A 222 -35.49 32.07 11.79
CA HIS A 222 -34.26 32.74 11.40
C HIS A 222 -34.27 34.24 11.69
N GLY A 223 -33.09 34.78 12.06
CA GLY A 223 -32.69 36.13 11.63
C GLY A 223 -32.11 37.07 12.69
N VAL A 224 -30.83 37.40 12.49
CA VAL A 224 -30.12 38.64 12.83
C VAL A 224 -29.44 38.74 14.21
N ALA A 225 -28.10 38.78 14.12
CA ALA A 225 -27.12 39.45 14.97
C ALA A 225 -27.65 40.18 16.21
N GLY A 226 -27.71 39.46 17.32
CA GLY A 226 -27.56 40.01 18.65
C GLY A 226 -26.45 39.22 19.32
N GLN A 227 -25.44 39.91 19.87
CA GLN A 227 -24.42 39.31 20.73
C GLN A 227 -25.09 38.71 21.97
N SER A 228 -25.60 37.50 21.84
CA SER A 228 -25.76 36.62 22.98
C SER A 228 -24.36 36.14 23.33
N SER A 229 -24.01 36.29 24.60
CA SER A 229 -22.83 35.69 25.21
C SER A 229 -23.00 34.15 25.14
N ALA A 230 -22.83 33.58 23.95
CA ALA A 230 -23.08 32.18 23.64
C ALA A 230 -21.82 31.61 22.98
N VAL A 231 -21.10 30.79 23.73
CA VAL A 231 -19.92 30.08 23.22
C VAL A 231 -20.42 28.96 22.31
N THR A 232 -20.42 29.18 21.00
CA THR A 232 -20.62 28.13 20.00
C THR A 232 -19.29 27.41 19.75
N TYR A 233 -19.19 26.17 20.22
CA TYR A 233 -18.05 25.31 19.95
C TYR A 233 -18.28 24.53 18.65
N GLU A 234 -17.60 24.94 17.58
CA GLU A 234 -17.64 24.24 16.30
C GLU A 234 -16.50 23.23 16.23
N LEU A 235 -16.86 21.94 16.29
CA LEU A 235 -15.93 20.82 16.13
C LEU A 235 -15.70 20.56 14.65
N THR A 236 -14.59 21.06 14.11
CA THR A 236 -14.14 20.67 12.78
C THR A 236 -13.36 19.35 12.87
N TYR A 237 -13.98 18.24 12.46
CA TYR A 237 -13.29 16.97 12.26
C TYR A 237 -12.55 16.98 10.93
N ARG A 238 -11.24 16.69 10.94
CA ARG A 238 -10.41 16.56 9.72
C ARG A 238 -10.27 15.07 9.38
N PRO A 239 -11.10 14.52 8.47
CA PRO A 239 -11.10 13.09 8.16
C PRO A 239 -9.77 12.63 7.56
N GLU A 240 -9.10 13.46 6.75
CA GLU A 240 -7.82 13.10 6.14
C GLU A 240 -6.71 12.88 7.17
N GLN A 241 -6.70 13.64 8.26
CA GLN A 241 -5.70 13.48 9.32
C GLN A 241 -5.91 12.17 10.09
N ALA A 242 -7.17 11.81 10.37
CA ALA A 242 -7.48 10.53 11.01
C ALA A 242 -7.14 9.34 10.10
N HIS A 243 -7.42 9.45 8.80
CA HIS A 243 -7.03 8.45 7.81
C HIS A 243 -5.51 8.31 7.71
N LEU A 244 -4.77 9.43 7.68
CA LEU A 244 -3.30 9.43 7.66
C LEU A 244 -2.73 8.70 8.88
N ILE A 245 -3.27 8.94 10.08
CA ILE A 245 -2.85 8.24 11.31
C ILE A 245 -3.13 6.73 11.23
N GLN A 246 -4.25 6.33 10.65
CA GLN A 246 -4.56 4.90 10.44
C GLN A 246 -3.59 4.26 9.45
N VAL A 247 -3.33 4.92 8.31
CA VAL A 247 -2.40 4.44 7.29
C VAL A 247 -0.97 4.39 7.84
N SER A 248 -0.54 5.36 8.65
CA SER A 248 0.79 5.33 9.26
C SER A 248 0.96 4.13 10.20
N HIS A 249 -0.07 3.79 10.98
CA HIS A 249 -0.03 2.61 11.84
C HIS A 249 0.04 1.30 11.04
N VAL A 250 -0.70 1.22 9.92
CA VAL A 250 -0.60 0.07 9.00
C VAL A 250 0.79 -0.02 8.38
N ALA A 251 1.37 1.10 7.95
CA ALA A 251 2.71 1.17 7.39
C ALA A 251 3.79 0.75 8.42
N ASP A 252 3.63 1.12 9.69
CA ASP A 252 4.53 0.67 10.77
C ASP A 252 4.47 -0.84 10.98
N LEU A 253 3.27 -1.42 10.94
CA LEU A 253 3.08 -2.88 11.02
C LEU A 253 3.66 -3.58 9.80
N GLU A 254 3.44 -3.05 8.59
CA GLU A 254 4.01 -3.56 7.35
C GLU A 254 5.54 -3.50 7.38
N HIS A 255 6.12 -2.41 7.86
CA HIS A 255 7.57 -2.28 8.00
C HIS A 255 8.15 -3.28 9.00
N ARG A 256 7.47 -3.53 10.12
CA ARG A 256 7.86 -4.57 11.09
C ARG A 256 7.75 -5.97 10.49
N LEU A 257 6.68 -6.24 9.74
CA LEU A 257 6.46 -7.51 9.05
C LEU A 257 7.55 -7.73 7.99
N HIS A 258 7.86 -6.72 7.19
CA HIS A 258 8.94 -6.76 6.20
C HIS A 258 10.31 -7.04 6.84
N LYS A 259 10.61 -6.45 8.01
CA LYS A 259 11.82 -6.78 8.76
C LYS A 259 11.85 -8.26 9.17
N LEU A 260 10.73 -8.79 9.65
CA LEU A 260 10.63 -10.21 10.01
C LEU A 260 10.80 -11.12 8.79
N GLU A 261 10.19 -10.77 7.65
CA GLU A 261 10.33 -11.48 6.39
C GLU A 261 11.75 -11.42 5.82
N THR A 262 12.44 -10.30 5.99
CA THR A 262 13.85 -10.17 5.56
C THR A 262 14.76 -11.09 6.38
N VAL A 263 14.49 -11.22 7.69
CA VAL A 263 15.24 -12.10 8.59
C VAL A 263 14.95 -13.58 8.31
N LEU A 264 13.67 -13.96 8.13
CA LEU A 264 13.31 -15.34 7.77
C LEU A 264 13.71 -15.69 6.33
N GLY A 265 13.79 -14.70 5.45
CA GLY A 265 14.05 -14.83 4.03
C GLY A 265 12.75 -15.02 3.23
N ALA A 266 12.28 -13.97 2.57
CA ALA A 266 11.11 -14.00 1.67
C ALA A 266 11.29 -14.86 0.41
N THR A 267 12.53 -15.21 0.05
CA THR A 267 12.83 -15.99 -1.15
C THR A 267 12.54 -17.46 -0.92
N SER A 268 11.53 -17.98 -1.65
CA SER A 268 11.17 -19.39 -1.72
C SER A 268 12.39 -20.29 -1.94
N GLU A 269 13.41 -19.85 -2.69
CA GLU A 269 14.65 -20.61 -2.91
C GLU A 269 15.52 -20.81 -1.66
N LYS A 270 15.67 -19.78 -0.81
CA LYS A 270 16.44 -19.91 0.45
C LYS A 270 15.71 -20.81 1.44
N MET A 271 14.39 -20.68 1.50
CA MET A 271 13.53 -21.56 2.29
C MET A 271 13.55 -22.98 1.75
N ALA A 272 13.51 -23.18 0.42
CA ALA A 272 13.62 -24.48 -0.23
C ALA A 272 14.96 -25.16 0.06
N ARG A 273 16.07 -24.40 0.08
CA ARG A 273 17.39 -24.91 0.51
C ARG A 273 17.40 -25.43 1.93
N LEU A 274 16.73 -24.75 2.86
CA LEU A 274 16.63 -25.15 4.26
C LEU A 274 15.60 -26.27 4.49
N SER A 275 14.56 -26.34 3.66
CA SER A 275 13.44 -27.26 3.81
C SER A 275 13.54 -28.52 2.93
N LEU A 276 14.62 -28.67 2.17
CA LEU A 276 14.89 -29.84 1.33
C LEU A 276 14.95 -31.12 2.17
N ASP A 277 15.57 -31.05 3.36
CA ASP A 277 15.68 -32.19 4.29
C ASP A 277 14.37 -32.47 5.07
N THR A 278 13.45 -31.50 5.14
CA THR A 278 12.20 -31.59 5.91
C THR A 278 10.93 -31.71 5.06
N GLN A 279 11.03 -31.84 3.73
CA GLN A 279 9.88 -31.82 2.81
C GLN A 279 8.99 -30.57 3.00
N HIS A 280 9.57 -29.37 3.01
CA HIS A 280 8.83 -28.09 3.12
C HIS A 280 8.07 -27.89 4.44
N LYS A 281 8.44 -28.59 5.52
CA LYS A 281 7.83 -28.39 6.84
C LYS A 281 8.41 -27.18 7.58
N SER A 282 7.76 -26.85 8.70
CA SER A 282 8.01 -25.66 9.52
C SER A 282 9.50 -25.42 9.84
N LEU A 283 9.92 -24.15 9.94
CA LEU A 283 11.30 -23.79 10.30
C LEU A 283 11.72 -24.37 11.67
N ILE A 284 10.74 -24.57 12.55
CA ILE A 284 10.94 -25.17 13.88
C ILE A 284 11.39 -26.62 13.74
N GLU A 285 10.81 -27.40 12.83
CA GLU A 285 11.24 -28.79 12.59
C GLU A 285 12.66 -28.86 12.04
N VAL A 286 13.05 -27.94 11.17
CA VAL A 286 14.44 -27.83 10.68
C VAL A 286 15.39 -27.54 11.86
N ALA A 287 15.02 -26.60 12.73
CA ALA A 287 15.82 -26.27 13.92
C ALA A 287 15.88 -27.44 14.91
N GLN A 288 14.79 -28.19 15.09
CA GLN A 288 14.77 -29.40 15.92
C GLN A 288 15.66 -30.51 15.34
N GLN A 289 15.63 -30.72 14.03
CA GLN A 289 16.52 -31.68 13.37
C GLN A 289 17.98 -31.27 13.47
N LEU A 290 18.29 -29.98 13.28
CA LEU A 290 19.64 -29.46 13.47
C LEU A 290 20.09 -29.61 14.92
N ASN A 291 19.22 -29.34 15.89
CA ASN A 291 19.48 -29.54 17.31
C ASN A 291 19.72 -31.02 17.62
N ALA A 292 18.91 -31.92 17.06
CA ALA A 292 19.14 -33.37 17.18
C ALA A 292 20.51 -33.75 16.60
N ARG A 293 20.85 -33.30 15.39
CA ARG A 293 22.17 -33.52 14.78
C ARG A 293 23.31 -32.89 15.60
N ALA A 294 23.09 -31.74 16.23
CA ALA A 294 24.06 -31.12 17.13
C ALA A 294 24.28 -31.95 18.40
N ASN A 295 23.22 -32.54 18.94
CA ASN A 295 23.31 -33.47 20.08
C ASN A 295 24.05 -34.76 19.71
N LEU A 296 24.00 -35.20 18.44
CA LEU A 296 24.84 -36.29 17.93
C LEU A 296 26.34 -35.94 17.86
N LEU A 297 26.74 -34.66 17.99
CA LEU A 297 28.16 -34.30 18.02
C LEU A 297 28.80 -34.56 19.39
N ASP A 298 28.01 -34.81 20.44
CA ASP A 298 28.51 -35.25 21.75
C ASP A 298 28.73 -36.76 21.75
N SER A 299 29.93 -37.17 21.33
CA SER A 299 30.35 -38.57 21.23
C SER A 299 30.17 -39.35 22.54
N ALA A 300 30.34 -38.71 23.70
CA ALA A 300 30.25 -39.38 24.99
C ALA A 300 28.79 -39.73 25.38
N GLN A 301 27.82 -38.92 24.93
CA GLN A 301 26.41 -39.20 25.14
C GLN A 301 25.85 -40.19 24.12
N LEU A 302 26.39 -40.21 22.91
CA LEU A 302 26.03 -41.19 21.88
C LEU A 302 26.29 -42.63 22.34
N ASP A 303 27.48 -42.93 22.85
CA ASP A 303 27.84 -44.29 23.29
C ASP A 303 26.94 -44.78 24.44
N HIS A 304 26.59 -43.89 25.36
CA HIS A 304 25.69 -44.21 26.47
C HIS A 304 24.23 -44.38 26.02
N ILE A 305 23.78 -43.61 25.03
CA ILE A 305 22.45 -43.74 24.44
C ILE A 305 22.36 -45.02 23.60
N GLU A 306 23.40 -45.36 22.85
CA GLU A 306 23.50 -46.59 22.05
C GLU A 306 23.37 -47.82 22.94
N GLY A 307 24.14 -47.91 24.03
CA GLY A 307 24.04 -49.04 24.98
C GLY A 307 22.66 -49.19 25.62
N ARG A 308 21.97 -48.07 25.90
CA ARG A 308 20.58 -48.10 26.40
C ARG A 308 19.58 -48.51 25.33
N LEU A 309 19.78 -48.10 24.08
CA LEU A 309 18.96 -48.49 22.93
C LEU A 309 19.09 -49.99 22.63
N THR A 310 20.30 -50.56 22.68
CA THR A 310 20.51 -52.00 22.50
C THR A 310 19.74 -52.80 23.56
N ALA A 311 19.82 -52.36 24.83
CA ALA A 311 19.08 -53.00 25.92
C ALA A 311 17.56 -52.86 25.78
N LEU A 312 17.07 -51.74 25.22
CA LEU A 312 15.65 -51.53 24.94
C LEU A 312 15.17 -52.39 23.77
N SER A 313 15.96 -52.49 22.70
CA SER A 313 15.66 -53.33 21.53
C SER A 313 15.47 -54.79 21.94
N GLN A 314 16.39 -55.33 22.73
CA GLN A 314 16.27 -56.70 23.25
C GLN A 314 14.99 -56.91 24.07
N LYS A 315 14.57 -55.91 24.84
CA LYS A 315 13.29 -55.97 25.58
C LYS A 315 12.09 -55.88 24.65
N MET A 316 12.15 -55.04 23.61
CA MET A 316 11.10 -54.93 22.60
C MET A 316 10.93 -56.22 21.81
N ASP A 317 12.03 -56.88 21.42
CA ASP A 317 12.00 -58.19 20.74
C ASP A 317 11.32 -59.25 21.62
N SER A 318 11.66 -59.28 22.92
CA SER A 318 11.03 -60.19 23.89
C SER A 318 9.54 -59.94 24.15
N ILE A 319 9.06 -58.71 23.90
CA ILE A 319 7.64 -58.34 23.98
C ILE A 319 6.94 -58.72 22.67
N ASN A 320 7.58 -58.48 21.53
CA ASN A 320 7.04 -58.78 20.22
C ASN A 320 6.78 -60.29 20.03
N GLU A 321 7.69 -61.13 20.51
CA GLU A 321 7.52 -62.59 20.56
C GLU A 321 6.30 -63.04 21.39
N LYS A 322 5.88 -62.23 22.38
CA LYS A 322 4.70 -62.53 23.23
C LYS A 322 3.40 -62.02 22.60
N THR A 323 3.44 -60.89 21.90
CA THR A 323 2.28 -60.24 21.28
C THR A 323 1.92 -60.77 19.90
N SER A 324 2.82 -61.45 19.19
CA SER A 324 2.53 -62.07 17.89
C SER A 324 1.57 -63.27 17.95
N SER A 325 1.00 -63.58 19.12
CA SER A 325 0.09 -64.70 19.35
C SER A 325 -1.40 -64.36 19.17
N THR A 326 -1.77 -63.09 18.89
CA THR A 326 -3.16 -62.64 18.75
C THR A 326 -3.47 -62.08 17.34
N PRO A 327 -4.22 -62.81 16.48
CA PRO A 327 -4.49 -62.39 15.09
C PRO A 327 -5.55 -61.27 14.94
N GLU A 328 -6.39 -61.01 15.95
CA GLU A 328 -7.41 -59.94 15.90
C GLU A 328 -6.81 -58.52 15.89
N ASP A 329 -5.56 -58.37 16.34
CA ASP A 329 -4.88 -57.08 16.36
C ASP A 329 -4.47 -56.61 14.96
N ALA A 330 -4.28 -57.51 13.99
CA ALA A 330 -3.80 -57.15 12.65
C ALA A 330 -4.82 -56.34 11.84
N GLU A 331 -6.09 -56.75 11.80
CA GLU A 331 -7.15 -56.03 11.10
C GLU A 331 -7.49 -54.70 11.80
N ARG A 332 -7.44 -54.69 13.13
CA ARG A 332 -7.62 -53.47 13.92
C ARG A 332 -6.48 -52.48 13.65
N ASN A 333 -5.24 -52.96 13.62
CA ASN A 333 -4.07 -52.14 13.30
C ASN A 333 -4.13 -51.61 11.86
N GLN A 334 -4.63 -52.38 10.90
CA GLN A 334 -4.84 -51.90 9.53
C GLN A 334 -5.86 -50.76 9.50
N LYS A 335 -7.01 -50.90 10.17
CA LYS A 335 -8.02 -49.82 10.26
C LYS A 335 -7.49 -48.58 11.00
N VAL A 336 -6.70 -48.78 12.06
CA VAL A 336 -6.06 -47.66 12.79
C VAL A 336 -5.02 -46.95 11.91
N ASN A 337 -4.25 -47.69 11.11
CA ASN A 337 -3.28 -47.10 10.18
C ASN A 337 -3.99 -46.31 9.07
N GLU A 338 -5.09 -46.83 8.52
CA GLU A 338 -5.92 -46.10 7.56
C GLU A 338 -6.49 -44.81 8.16
N LEU A 339 -6.99 -44.86 9.40
CA LEU A 339 -7.45 -43.68 10.13
C LEU A 339 -6.30 -42.70 10.42
N TYR A 340 -5.13 -43.18 10.78
CA TYR A 340 -3.95 -42.34 11.03
C TYR A 340 -3.53 -41.58 9.76
N GLU A 341 -3.52 -42.23 8.60
CA GLU A 341 -3.24 -41.58 7.32
C GLU A 341 -4.30 -40.53 6.95
N LEU A 342 -5.58 -40.79 7.23
CA LEU A 342 -6.64 -39.80 7.07
C LEU A 342 -6.47 -38.60 8.01
N VAL A 343 -6.13 -38.84 9.27
CA VAL A 343 -5.85 -37.77 10.25
C VAL A 343 -4.64 -36.95 9.81
N LYS A 344 -3.55 -37.58 9.38
CA LYS A 344 -2.35 -36.89 8.89
C LYS A 344 -2.62 -35.99 7.67
N LYS A 345 -3.47 -36.45 6.74
CA LYS A 345 -3.91 -35.63 5.59
C LYS A 345 -4.75 -34.44 6.05
N THR A 346 -5.69 -34.67 6.97
CA THR A 346 -6.63 -33.64 7.47
C THR A 346 -6.00 -32.68 8.48
N GLU A 347 -4.91 -33.05 9.14
CA GLU A 347 -4.19 -32.21 10.10
C GLU A 347 -3.70 -30.90 9.46
N THR A 348 -3.19 -30.98 8.23
CA THR A 348 -2.78 -29.79 7.46
C THR A 348 -3.95 -28.84 7.21
N LEU A 349 -5.14 -29.38 6.89
CA LEU A 349 -6.36 -28.60 6.69
C LEU A 349 -6.88 -27.99 8.00
N SER A 350 -6.77 -28.73 9.11
CA SER A 350 -7.16 -28.27 10.45
C SER A 350 -6.36 -27.03 10.88
N GLN A 351 -5.06 -26.97 10.55
CA GLN A 351 -4.21 -25.81 10.85
C GLN A 351 -4.58 -24.55 10.04
N VAL A 352 -5.06 -24.73 8.81
CA VAL A 352 -5.42 -23.62 7.91
C VAL A 352 -6.85 -23.13 8.14
N LEU A 353 -7.74 -23.97 8.66
CA LEU A 353 -9.15 -23.65 8.86
C LEU A 353 -9.40 -22.37 9.70
N PRO A 354 -8.75 -22.16 10.87
CA PRO A 354 -8.94 -20.93 11.64
C PRO A 354 -8.54 -19.68 10.85
N GLN A 355 -7.42 -19.73 10.11
CA GLN A 355 -6.94 -18.61 9.29
C GLN A 355 -7.92 -18.29 8.16
N THR A 356 -8.51 -19.32 7.52
CA THR A 356 -9.53 -19.09 6.49
C THR A 356 -10.80 -18.47 7.06
N LEU A 357 -11.18 -18.84 8.28
CA LEU A 357 -12.34 -18.26 8.97
C LEU A 357 -12.08 -16.79 9.35
N GLU A 358 -10.91 -16.47 9.91
CA GLU A 358 -10.52 -15.08 10.19
C GLU A 358 -10.49 -14.23 8.92
N ARG A 359 -9.98 -14.78 7.81
CA ARG A 359 -10.02 -14.11 6.50
C ARG A 359 -11.45 -13.88 6.02
N LEU A 360 -12.34 -14.86 6.18
CA LEU A 360 -13.76 -14.73 5.85
C LEU A 360 -14.45 -13.64 6.68
N LEU A 361 -14.15 -13.56 7.98
CA LEU A 361 -14.66 -12.50 8.86
C LEU A 361 -14.13 -11.12 8.44
N ALA A 362 -12.83 -11.01 8.13
CA ALA A 362 -12.26 -9.76 7.64
C ALA A 362 -12.89 -9.30 6.31
N LEU A 363 -13.21 -10.25 5.42
CA LEU A 363 -13.86 -9.98 4.13
C LEU A 363 -15.39 -9.85 4.20
N GLU A 364 -16.02 -10.10 5.35
CA GLU A 364 -17.48 -10.05 5.52
C GLU A 364 -18.05 -8.69 5.09
N SER A 365 -17.42 -7.60 5.53
CA SER A 365 -17.87 -6.24 5.21
C SER A 365 -17.83 -5.95 3.71
N LEU A 366 -16.78 -6.41 3.03
CA LEU A 366 -16.61 -6.27 1.58
C LEU A 366 -17.62 -7.14 0.81
N HIS A 367 -17.82 -8.39 1.24
CA HIS A 367 -18.84 -9.26 0.66
C HIS A 367 -20.24 -8.68 0.84
N ARG A 368 -20.55 -8.13 2.02
CA ARG A 368 -21.84 -7.47 2.28
C ARG A 368 -22.03 -6.25 1.38
N GLN A 369 -20.99 -5.42 1.23
CA GLN A 369 -21.02 -4.28 0.32
C GLN A 369 -21.21 -4.71 -1.14
N ALA A 370 -20.56 -5.79 -1.59
CA ALA A 370 -20.74 -6.33 -2.93
C ALA A 370 -22.17 -6.85 -3.16
N VAL A 371 -22.76 -7.49 -2.16
CA VAL A 371 -24.17 -7.93 -2.21
C VAL A 371 -25.12 -6.74 -2.30
N ASP A 372 -24.92 -5.71 -1.48
CA ASP A 372 -25.77 -4.51 -1.52
C ASP A 372 -25.57 -3.70 -2.81
N PHE A 373 -24.36 -3.69 -3.37
CA PHE A 373 -24.10 -3.14 -4.70
C PHE A 373 -24.89 -3.89 -5.77
N ASN A 374 -24.89 -5.22 -5.75
CA ASN A 374 -25.66 -6.01 -6.72
C ASN A 374 -27.18 -5.75 -6.60
N LYS A 375 -27.70 -5.57 -5.38
CA LYS A 375 -29.10 -5.14 -5.18
C LYS A 375 -29.35 -3.75 -5.74
N SER A 376 -28.45 -2.80 -5.52
CA SER A 376 -28.60 -1.44 -6.07
C SER A 376 -28.52 -1.44 -7.60
N LEU A 377 -27.69 -2.31 -8.19
CA LEU A 377 -27.55 -2.47 -9.63
C LEU A 377 -28.81 -3.04 -10.27
N THR A 378 -29.37 -4.10 -9.68
CA THR A 378 -30.64 -4.68 -10.14
C THR A 378 -31.81 -3.70 -9.99
N GLN A 379 -31.85 -2.90 -8.90
CA GLN A 379 -32.83 -1.81 -8.75
C GLN A 379 -32.66 -0.74 -9.84
N LEU A 380 -31.42 -0.35 -10.15
CA LEU A 380 -31.13 0.63 -11.19
C LEU A 380 -31.53 0.11 -12.58
N GLU A 381 -31.31 -1.17 -12.87
CA GLU A 381 -31.75 -1.81 -14.12
C GLU A 381 -33.28 -1.79 -14.25
N VAL A 382 -34.01 -2.10 -13.18
CA VAL A 382 -35.48 -2.01 -13.17
C VAL A 382 -35.95 -0.58 -13.40
N LEU A 383 -35.34 0.40 -12.74
CA LEU A 383 -35.68 1.82 -12.95
C LEU A 383 -35.37 2.27 -14.38
N GLN A 384 -34.26 1.81 -14.96
CA GLN A 384 -33.91 2.09 -16.34
C GLN A 384 -34.95 1.51 -17.31
N GLN A 385 -35.39 0.27 -17.10
CA GLN A 385 -36.46 -0.34 -17.91
C GLN A 385 -37.78 0.43 -17.80
N GLN A 386 -38.13 0.91 -16.59
CA GLN A 386 -39.29 1.78 -16.39
C GLN A 386 -39.16 3.13 -17.12
N ILE A 387 -38.00 3.77 -17.09
CA ILE A 387 -37.77 5.02 -17.83
C ILE A 387 -37.85 4.79 -19.34
N VAL A 388 -37.28 3.70 -19.85
CA VAL A 388 -37.35 3.36 -21.29
C VAL A 388 -38.79 3.15 -21.73
N SER A 389 -39.59 2.40 -20.96
CA SER A 389 -41.02 2.23 -21.26
C SER A 389 -41.81 3.54 -21.17
N SER A 390 -41.51 4.41 -20.20
CA SER A 390 -42.11 5.74 -20.11
C SER A 390 -41.75 6.63 -21.30
N LEU A 391 -40.50 6.59 -21.77
CA LEU A 391 -40.05 7.29 -22.97
C LEU A 391 -40.76 6.77 -24.23
N GLN A 392 -40.94 5.45 -24.35
CA GLN A 392 -41.71 4.86 -25.46
C GLN A 392 -43.17 5.33 -25.43
N ASN A 393 -43.80 5.40 -24.25
CA ASN A 393 -45.16 5.93 -24.10
C ASN A 393 -45.25 7.42 -24.45
N ASN A 394 -44.25 8.22 -24.08
CA ASN A 394 -44.21 9.63 -24.44
C ASN A 394 -44.01 9.81 -25.96
N ASP A 395 -43.19 8.97 -26.60
CA ASP A 395 -43.00 8.98 -28.06
C ASP A 395 -44.30 8.62 -28.80
N THR A 396 -45.05 7.63 -28.34
CA THR A 396 -46.36 7.30 -28.93
C THR A 396 -47.36 8.44 -28.73
N MET A 397 -47.45 9.02 -27.52
CA MET A 397 -48.30 10.19 -27.27
C MET A 397 -47.94 11.38 -28.16
N MET A 398 -46.66 11.66 -28.38
CA MET A 398 -46.22 12.74 -29.28
C MET A 398 -46.58 12.45 -30.73
N LYS A 399 -46.47 11.20 -31.18
CA LYS A 399 -46.94 10.79 -32.52
C LYS A 399 -48.45 10.96 -32.65
N ASP A 400 -49.22 10.59 -31.63
CA ASP A 400 -50.68 10.76 -31.61
C ASP A 400 -51.08 12.25 -31.60
N VAL A 401 -50.36 13.09 -30.85
CA VAL A 401 -50.57 14.53 -30.88
C VAL A 401 -50.24 15.09 -32.27
N GLN A 402 -49.15 14.64 -32.90
CA GLN A 402 -48.77 15.06 -34.25
C GLN A 402 -49.81 14.65 -35.30
N THR A 403 -50.36 13.43 -35.22
CA THR A 403 -51.41 12.97 -36.14
C THR A 403 -52.70 13.75 -35.92
N ASN A 404 -53.09 13.98 -34.67
CA ASN A 404 -54.25 14.81 -34.33
C ASN A 404 -54.10 16.26 -34.80
N PHE A 405 -52.91 16.86 -34.66
CA PHE A 405 -52.65 18.20 -35.21
C PHE A 405 -52.77 18.25 -36.73
N LYS A 406 -52.26 17.24 -37.45
CA LYS A 406 -52.45 17.14 -38.91
C LYS A 406 -53.92 17.05 -39.29
N LEU A 407 -54.68 16.18 -38.63
CA LEU A 407 -56.12 16.03 -38.87
C LEU A 407 -56.90 17.30 -38.56
N ASN A 408 -56.57 17.99 -37.46
CA ASN A 408 -57.20 19.25 -37.09
C ASN A 408 -56.85 20.37 -38.07
N LEU A 409 -55.61 20.47 -38.53
CA LEU A 409 -55.22 21.43 -39.58
C LEU A 409 -55.97 21.16 -40.88
N ASP A 410 -56.06 19.90 -41.32
CA ASP A 410 -56.83 19.53 -42.51
C ASP A 410 -58.32 19.89 -42.38
N ALA A 411 -58.89 19.69 -41.19
CA ALA A 411 -60.27 20.09 -40.89
C ALA A 411 -60.44 21.61 -40.92
N ILE A 412 -59.50 22.37 -40.37
CA ILE A 412 -59.51 23.85 -40.41
C ILE A 412 -59.39 24.34 -41.85
N VAL A 413 -58.49 23.77 -42.66
CA VAL A 413 -58.34 24.12 -44.09
C VAL A 413 -59.63 23.83 -44.88
N LYS A 414 -60.27 22.68 -44.63
CA LYS A 414 -61.59 22.35 -45.20
C LYS A 414 -62.67 23.35 -44.77
N ASN A 415 -62.69 23.74 -43.50
CA ASN A 415 -63.64 24.72 -43.00
C ASN A 415 -63.40 26.11 -43.60
N ILE A 416 -62.15 26.58 -43.70
CA ILE A 416 -61.79 27.86 -44.30
C ILE A 416 -62.17 27.89 -45.79
N SER A 417 -61.84 26.85 -46.56
CA SER A 417 -62.24 26.76 -47.97
C SER A 417 -63.76 26.72 -48.15
N SER A 418 -64.50 26.06 -47.24
CA SER A 418 -65.97 26.11 -47.24
C SER A 418 -66.52 27.52 -46.92
N LEU A 419 -65.83 28.30 -46.07
CA LEU A 419 -66.17 29.69 -45.79
C LEU A 419 -65.85 30.59 -46.98
N GLU A 420 -64.70 30.41 -47.61
CA GLU A 420 -64.25 31.18 -48.77
C GLU A 420 -65.17 30.96 -49.98
N THR A 421 -65.61 29.73 -50.21
CA THR A 421 -66.62 29.42 -51.23
C THR A 421 -67.97 30.09 -50.93
N ARG A 422 -68.41 30.13 -49.66
CA ARG A 422 -69.63 30.85 -49.25
C ARG A 422 -69.50 32.37 -49.39
N ILE A 423 -68.37 32.96 -49.02
CA ILE A 423 -68.08 34.40 -49.19
C ILE A 423 -68.06 34.74 -50.68
N SER A 424 -67.42 33.91 -51.51
CA SER A 424 -67.38 34.10 -52.97
C SER A 424 -68.77 34.00 -53.61
N ALA A 425 -69.66 33.14 -53.09
CA ALA A 425 -71.04 33.05 -53.54
C ALA A 425 -71.87 34.28 -53.14
N LEU A 426 -71.57 34.92 -52.00
CA LEU A 426 -72.20 36.18 -51.59
C LEU A 426 -71.72 37.37 -52.43
N ASN A 427 -70.44 37.43 -52.79
CA ASN A 427 -69.88 38.50 -53.64
C ASN A 427 -70.32 38.45 -55.11
N LYS A 428 -70.99 37.37 -55.55
CA LYS A 428 -71.53 37.22 -56.92
C LYS A 428 -73.01 37.61 -57.05
N LYS A 429 -73.64 38.07 -55.98
CA LYS A 429 -74.93 38.78 -55.98
C LYS A 429 -74.69 40.27 -55.79
#